data_AF-A0A1P8K0U7-F1
#
_entry.id   AF-A0A1P8K0U7-F1
#
_cell.length_a   1.000
_cell.length_b   1.000
_cell.length_c   1.000
_cell.angle_alpha   90.00
_cell.angle_beta   90.00
_cell.angle_gamma   90.00
#
_symmetry.space_group_name_H-M   'P 1'
#
loop_
_entity.id
_entity.type
_entity.pdbx_description
1 polymer ?
#
loop_
_entity_poly.entity_id
_entity_poly.type
_entity_poly.pdbx_seq_one_letter_code
_entity_poly.pdbx_strand_id
1 'polypeptide(L)'
;MPYSGKGRPLVLPRRTPELQPVSVKALTMSLPARTFKTIIRRECTNARLSGRFAALRVRHAGGNAGKARLRPLQWLLIEWHKDQAEPCKYILSTLPEDMPIADLASATYQRWRIERDYQDLKQDFGLGHYEGRGWRGFHHHTSPNITAYGFLMTERLIAEKSGGGKINFSECQMPTVPDDYRPEAVLRAQRHVKNSITTLRHRLAHKLIAQFVQCPCYGSVGTRLRL
;
A
#
# COMPACT_ATOMS: atom_id res chain seq x y z
N MET A 1 -12.87 24.87 9.59
CA MET A 1 -13.59 24.91 10.87
C MET A 1 -14.45 23.66 11.02
N PRO A 2 -14.38 22.95 12.17
CA PRO A 2 -15.37 21.93 12.52
C PRO A 2 -16.74 22.57 12.78
N TYR A 3 -17.82 21.82 12.53
CA TYR A 3 -19.20 22.31 12.70
C TYR A 3 -19.55 22.41 14.18
N SER A 4 -20.00 23.58 14.65
CA SER A 4 -20.36 23.84 16.06
C SER A 4 -21.87 24.06 16.29
N GLY A 5 -22.72 23.69 15.33
CA GLY A 5 -24.17 23.88 15.42
C GLY A 5 -24.88 22.73 16.16
N LYS A 6 -26.03 23.02 16.77
CA LYS A 6 -26.88 22.03 17.47
C LYS A 6 -27.78 21.19 16.54
N GLY A 7 -27.71 21.37 15.22
CA GLY A 7 -28.52 20.66 14.23
C GLY A 7 -27.79 19.52 13.50
N ARG A 8 -28.50 18.76 12.66
CA ARG A 8 -27.91 17.72 11.79
C ARG A 8 -26.73 18.31 11.00
N PRO A 9 -25.53 17.68 11.04
CA PRO A 9 -24.37 18.17 10.31
C PRO A 9 -24.68 18.36 8.84
N LEU A 10 -24.15 19.45 8.27
CA LEU A 10 -24.44 19.82 6.89
C LEU A 10 -23.96 18.74 5.91
N VAL A 11 -24.87 18.25 5.07
CA VAL A 11 -24.58 17.18 4.10
C VAL A 11 -24.12 17.74 2.75
N LEU A 12 -24.55 18.95 2.38
CA LEU A 12 -24.25 19.60 1.11
C LEU A 12 -23.28 20.78 1.32
N PRO A 13 -22.24 20.96 0.50
CA PRO A 13 -21.36 22.12 0.60
C PRO A 13 -22.14 23.38 0.20
N ARG A 14 -22.05 24.42 1.03
CA ARG A 14 -22.62 25.74 0.72
C ARG A 14 -21.64 26.49 -0.20
N ARG A 15 -22.03 26.72 -1.46
CA ARG A 15 -21.27 27.57 -2.38
C ARG A 15 -21.77 29.01 -2.23
N THR A 16 -21.17 29.77 -1.31
CA THR A 16 -21.35 31.23 -1.25
C THR A 16 -20.25 31.92 -2.06
N PRO A 17 -20.37 33.22 -2.38
CA PRO A 17 -19.26 33.97 -2.97
C PRO A 17 -17.95 33.84 -2.20
N GLU A 18 -17.98 33.71 -0.87
CA GLU A 18 -16.76 33.50 -0.06
C GLU A 18 -16.29 32.03 0.01
N LEU A 19 -17.15 31.06 -0.34
CA LEU A 19 -16.90 29.62 -0.22
C LEU A 19 -16.95 28.93 -1.58
N GLN A 20 -16.27 29.51 -2.57
CA GLN A 20 -16.13 28.90 -3.88
C GLN A 20 -15.02 27.86 -3.92
N PRO A 21 -15.21 26.75 -4.65
CA PRO A 21 -14.13 25.83 -4.98
C PRO A 21 -12.97 26.56 -5.66
N VAL A 22 -11.77 26.40 -5.13
CA VAL A 22 -10.54 26.93 -5.74
C VAL A 22 -9.84 25.80 -6.47
N SER A 23 -9.27 26.07 -7.64
CA SER A 23 -8.45 25.08 -8.34
C SER A 23 -7.19 24.78 -7.52
N VAL A 24 -6.73 23.52 -7.55
CA VAL A 24 -5.53 23.12 -6.80
C VAL A 24 -4.31 23.96 -7.22
N LYS A 25 -4.20 24.29 -8.50
CA LYS A 25 -3.16 25.17 -9.04
C LYS A 25 -3.24 26.59 -8.45
N ALA A 26 -4.40 27.23 -8.50
CA ALA A 26 -4.58 28.58 -7.94
C ALA A 26 -4.31 28.61 -6.42
N LEU A 27 -4.80 27.60 -5.69
CA LEU A 27 -4.50 27.42 -4.28
C LEU A 27 -2.98 27.35 -4.06
N THR A 28 -2.29 26.53 -4.83
CA THR A 28 -0.84 26.33 -4.68
C THR A 28 -0.03 27.59 -4.97
N MET A 29 -0.38 28.32 -6.04
CA MET A 29 0.29 29.57 -6.43
C MET A 29 0.07 30.69 -5.40
N SER A 30 -1.02 30.65 -4.64
CA SER A 30 -1.30 31.62 -3.57
C SER A 30 -0.50 31.37 -2.27
N LEU A 31 0.16 30.21 -2.15
CA LEU A 31 0.84 29.85 -0.90
C LEU A 31 2.18 30.60 -0.75
N PRO A 32 2.48 31.11 0.45
CA PRO A 32 3.80 31.65 0.75
C PRO A 32 4.90 30.60 0.54
N ALA A 33 6.05 31.01 0.03
CA ALA A 33 7.21 30.12 -0.17
C ALA A 33 7.64 29.40 1.12
N ARG A 34 7.48 30.05 2.29
CA ARG A 34 7.76 29.47 3.62
C ARG A 34 6.92 28.23 3.98
N THR A 35 5.78 28.02 3.32
CA THR A 35 4.92 26.85 3.53
C THR A 35 5.57 25.58 2.98
N PHE A 36 6.47 25.73 2.01
CA PHE A 36 7.16 24.63 1.38
C PHE A 36 8.42 24.25 2.17
N LYS A 37 8.49 22.98 2.56
CA LYS A 37 9.63 22.40 3.27
C LYS A 37 10.40 21.48 2.34
N THR A 38 11.73 21.61 2.34
CA THR A 38 12.59 20.65 1.65
C THR A 38 12.67 19.37 2.47
N ILE A 39 12.23 18.27 1.88
CA ILE A 39 12.32 16.94 2.46
C ILE A 39 13.33 16.15 1.65
N ILE A 40 14.25 15.54 2.38
CA ILE A 40 15.26 14.67 1.82
C ILE A 40 14.68 13.26 1.88
N ARG A 41 14.42 12.67 0.72
CA ARG A 41 14.04 11.26 0.62
C ARG A 41 15.33 10.45 0.52
N ARG A 42 15.26 9.21 1.01
CA ARG A 42 16.37 8.25 1.13
C ARG A 42 17.32 8.33 -0.06
N GLU A 43 18.61 8.19 0.23
CA GLU A 43 19.66 7.94 -0.76
C GLU A 43 19.27 6.75 -1.63
N CYS A 44 18.99 7.02 -2.90
CA CYS A 44 19.03 5.97 -3.91
C CYS A 44 20.50 5.83 -4.32
N THR A 45 20.89 4.66 -4.81
CA THR A 45 22.26 4.31 -5.22
C THR A 45 22.91 5.32 -6.17
N ASN A 46 22.12 6.21 -6.80
CA ASN A 46 22.58 7.21 -7.76
C ASN A 46 22.54 8.68 -7.30
N ALA A 47 21.83 9.05 -6.22
CA ALA A 47 21.84 10.42 -5.65
C ALA A 47 20.91 10.58 -4.43
N ARG A 48 21.15 11.65 -3.65
CA ARG A 48 20.23 12.15 -2.62
C ARG A 48 18.99 12.77 -3.28
N LEU A 49 17.85 12.08 -3.20
CA LEU A 49 16.59 12.56 -3.78
C LEU A 49 15.88 13.55 -2.84
N SER A 50 16.21 14.83 -2.94
CA SER A 50 15.43 15.89 -2.27
C SER A 50 14.21 16.30 -3.09
N GLY A 51 13.11 16.62 -2.42
CA GLY A 51 11.95 17.27 -3.01
C GLY A 51 11.46 18.38 -2.08
N ARG A 52 10.77 19.38 -2.62
CA ARG A 52 10.20 20.48 -1.84
C ARG A 52 8.69 20.34 -1.80
N PHE A 53 8.12 20.28 -0.60
CA PHE A 53 6.75 19.87 -0.38
C PHE A 53 5.97 20.86 0.49
N ALA A 54 4.69 21.03 0.18
CA ALA A 54 3.71 21.65 1.09
C ALA A 54 2.57 20.66 1.36
N ALA A 55 2.05 20.66 2.59
CA ALA A 55 0.90 19.84 2.98
C ALA A 55 -0.19 20.73 3.56
N LEU A 56 -1.41 20.56 3.06
CA LEU A 56 -2.58 21.32 3.47
C LEU A 56 -3.76 20.39 3.74
N ARG A 57 -4.60 20.74 4.71
CA ARG A 57 -5.88 20.07 4.92
C ARG A 57 -6.94 20.72 4.03
N VAL A 58 -7.44 19.98 3.06
CA VAL A 58 -8.43 20.46 2.09
C VAL A 58 -9.66 19.57 2.08
N ARG A 59 -10.79 20.12 1.62
CA ARG A 59 -11.97 19.33 1.26
C ARG A 59 -12.05 19.27 -0.25
N HIS A 60 -12.14 18.07 -0.79
CA HIS A 60 -12.41 17.91 -2.21
C HIS A 60 -13.81 18.47 -2.51
N ALA A 61 -13.88 19.46 -3.41
CA ALA A 61 -15.11 20.22 -3.70
C ALA A 61 -16.25 19.37 -4.28
N GLY A 62 -15.95 18.17 -4.77
CA GLY A 62 -16.91 17.31 -5.47
C GLY A 62 -17.18 17.80 -6.90
N GLY A 63 -17.55 16.89 -7.80
CA GLY A 63 -17.86 17.23 -9.19
C GLY A 63 -19.12 18.10 -9.31
N ASN A 64 -19.31 18.72 -10.49
CA ASN A 64 -20.43 19.62 -10.79
C ASN A 64 -21.80 18.92 -10.92
N ALA A 65 -21.87 17.60 -10.80
CA ALA A 65 -23.09 16.83 -10.99
C ALA A 65 -23.96 16.81 -9.71
N GLY A 66 -24.55 17.94 -9.31
CA GLY A 66 -25.77 18.08 -8.49
C GLY A 66 -25.89 17.36 -7.13
N LYS A 67 -24.90 16.56 -6.73
CA LYS A 67 -24.86 15.67 -5.57
C LYS A 67 -23.56 15.85 -4.80
N ALA A 68 -23.03 17.08 -4.80
CA ALA A 68 -21.84 17.38 -4.02
C ALA A 68 -22.18 17.15 -2.54
N ARG A 69 -21.61 16.10 -1.95
CA ARG A 69 -21.67 15.87 -0.51
C ARG A 69 -20.45 16.50 0.13
N LEU A 70 -20.60 17.08 1.31
CA LEU A 70 -19.47 17.60 2.09
C LEU A 70 -18.51 16.44 2.38
N ARG A 71 -17.35 16.43 1.71
CA ARG A 71 -16.33 15.39 1.88
C ARG A 71 -15.50 15.64 3.14
N PRO A 72 -14.99 14.58 3.80
CA PRO A 72 -14.07 14.74 4.92
C PRO A 72 -12.82 15.53 4.48
N LEU A 73 -12.16 16.15 5.45
CA LEU A 73 -10.86 16.77 5.21
C LEU A 73 -9.86 15.67 4.82
N GLN A 74 -9.02 16.00 3.85
CA GLN A 74 -7.95 15.15 3.33
C GLN A 74 -6.67 15.97 3.26
N TRP A 75 -5.53 15.28 3.29
CA TRP A 75 -4.25 15.91 3.02
C TRP A 75 -4.12 16.15 1.51
N LEU A 76 -3.78 17.38 1.15
CA LEU A 76 -3.23 17.74 -0.15
C LEU A 76 -1.74 17.95 0.02
N LEU A 77 -0.95 17.03 -0.51
CA LEU A 77 0.49 17.15 -0.64
C LEU A 77 0.81 17.70 -2.02
N ILE A 78 1.66 18.73 -2.04
CA ILE A 78 2.09 19.43 -3.23
C ILE A 78 3.60 19.24 -3.34
N GLU A 79 4.08 18.71 -4.46
CA GLU A 79 5.51 18.67 -4.79
C GLU A 79 5.83 19.82 -5.76
N TRP A 80 6.75 20.69 -5.37
CA TRP A 80 7.18 21.81 -6.21
C TRP A 80 8.69 22.02 -6.12
N HIS A 81 9.41 21.55 -7.13
CA HIS A 81 10.85 21.73 -7.25
C HIS A 81 11.22 23.21 -7.46
N LYS A 82 12.39 23.63 -6.95
CA LYS A 82 12.84 25.03 -7.02
C LYS A 82 13.05 25.51 -8.47
N ASP A 83 13.47 24.61 -9.34
CA ASP A 83 13.83 24.91 -10.73
C ASP A 83 12.63 24.84 -11.69
N GLN A 84 11.41 24.68 -11.15
CA GLN A 84 10.19 24.53 -11.93
C GLN A 84 9.28 25.74 -11.73
N ALA A 85 8.75 26.27 -12.83
CA ALA A 85 7.82 27.40 -12.81
C ALA A 85 6.47 27.04 -12.16
N GLU A 86 6.09 25.76 -12.23
CA GLU A 86 4.83 25.25 -11.69
C GLU A 86 5.03 24.01 -10.80
N PRO A 87 4.07 23.72 -9.90
CA PRO A 87 4.11 22.51 -9.09
C PRO A 87 4.07 21.25 -9.96
N CYS A 88 4.93 20.28 -9.64
CA CYS A 88 5.12 19.08 -10.44
C CYS A 88 4.05 18.03 -10.18
N LYS A 89 3.56 17.95 -8.94
CA LYS A 89 2.64 16.88 -8.54
C LYS A 89 1.69 17.31 -7.41
N TYR A 90 0.46 16.83 -7.50
CA TYR A 90 -0.56 16.95 -6.47
C TYR A 90 -1.01 15.58 -6.02
N ILE A 91 -1.02 15.34 -4.71
CA ILE A 91 -1.40 14.06 -4.12
C ILE A 91 -2.44 14.30 -3.04
N LEU A 92 -3.53 13.54 -3.10
CA LEU A 92 -4.53 13.49 -2.04
C LEU A 92 -4.33 12.26 -1.17
N SER A 93 -4.42 12.44 0.14
CA SER A 93 -4.25 11.37 1.11
C SER A 93 -5.28 11.43 2.24
N THR A 94 -5.79 10.25 2.62
CA THR A 94 -6.68 10.04 3.77
C THR A 94 -5.92 9.68 5.04
N LEU A 95 -4.60 9.85 5.07
CA LEU A 95 -3.76 9.58 6.25
C LEU A 95 -4.15 10.48 7.45
N PRO A 96 -3.83 10.04 8.68
CA PRO A 96 -4.16 10.77 9.92
C PRO A 96 -3.73 12.24 9.92
N GLU A 97 -4.47 13.09 10.63
CA GLU A 97 -4.26 14.55 10.65
C GLU A 97 -3.01 15.00 11.42
N ASP A 98 -2.46 14.12 12.25
CA ASP A 98 -1.25 14.30 13.04
C ASP A 98 0.01 13.82 12.31
N MET A 99 -0.13 13.24 11.12
CA MET A 99 1.00 12.71 10.36
C MET A 99 1.94 13.83 9.88
N PRO A 100 3.25 13.75 10.15
CA PRO A 100 4.19 14.76 9.71
C PRO A 100 4.36 14.72 8.18
N ILE A 101 4.68 15.88 7.60
CA ILE A 101 4.84 16.02 6.14
C ILE A 101 5.92 15.10 5.55
N ALA A 102 6.96 14.77 6.32
CA ALA A 102 7.99 13.82 5.91
C ALA A 102 7.42 12.41 5.67
N ASP A 103 6.53 11.96 6.56
CA ASP A 103 5.88 10.65 6.45
C ASP A 103 4.83 10.63 5.34
N LEU A 104 4.08 11.73 5.16
CA LEU A 104 3.18 11.91 4.02
C LEU A 104 3.93 11.82 2.69
N ALA A 105 5.07 12.50 2.59
CA ALA A 105 5.93 12.41 1.42
C ALA A 105 6.47 10.99 1.25
N SER A 106 7.02 10.38 2.30
CA SER A 106 7.53 9.00 2.27
C SER A 106 6.48 8.01 1.76
N ALA A 107 5.27 8.05 2.32
CA ALA A 107 4.14 7.20 1.91
C ALA A 107 3.78 7.37 0.44
N THR A 108 3.83 8.60 -0.07
CA THR A 108 3.54 8.91 -1.49
C THR A 108 4.53 8.25 -2.44
N TYR A 109 5.81 8.17 -2.07
CA TYR A 109 6.85 7.56 -2.92
C TYR A 109 7.04 6.06 -2.67
N GLN A 110 6.34 5.46 -1.71
CA GLN A 110 6.30 3.99 -1.57
C GLN A 110 5.71 3.31 -2.81
N ARG A 111 4.94 4.02 -3.66
CA ARG A 111 4.37 3.45 -4.89
C ARG A 111 5.43 2.83 -5.81
N TRP A 112 6.64 3.37 -5.85
CA TRP A 112 7.74 2.79 -6.64
C TRP A 112 8.07 1.35 -6.21
N ARG A 113 7.83 1.00 -4.94
CA ARG A 113 7.99 -0.38 -4.47
C ARG A 113 7.05 -1.33 -5.20
N ILE A 114 5.82 -0.92 -5.51
CA ILE A 114 4.86 -1.74 -6.24
C ILE A 114 5.40 -2.11 -7.64
N GLU A 115 6.03 -1.16 -8.33
CA GLU A 115 6.64 -1.42 -9.64
C GLU A 115 7.81 -2.39 -9.53
N ARG A 116 8.64 -2.23 -8.49
CA ARG A 116 9.72 -3.18 -8.20
C ARG A 116 9.18 -4.57 -7.85
N ASP A 117 8.17 -4.64 -6.99
CA ASP A 117 7.49 -5.88 -6.62
C ASP A 117 6.96 -6.60 -7.86
N TYR A 118 6.35 -5.87 -8.81
CA TYR A 118 5.89 -6.44 -10.08
C TYR A 118 7.03 -6.91 -10.98
N GLN A 119 8.17 -6.21 -11.00
CA GLN A 119 9.34 -6.66 -11.75
C GLN A 119 9.87 -7.98 -11.18
N ASP A 120 10.10 -8.03 -9.87
CA ASP A 120 10.61 -9.22 -9.19
C ASP A 120 9.61 -10.39 -9.37
N LEU A 121 8.31 -10.16 -9.14
CA LEU A 121 7.29 -11.17 -9.37
C LEU A 121 7.28 -11.75 -10.78
N LYS A 122 7.49 -10.90 -11.80
CA LYS A 122 7.49 -11.31 -13.21
C LYS A 122 8.76 -12.07 -13.58
N GLN A 123 9.93 -11.57 -13.20
CA GLN A 123 11.22 -12.09 -13.61
C GLN A 123 11.64 -13.30 -12.77
N ASP A 124 11.52 -13.20 -11.45
CA ASP A 124 12.13 -14.16 -10.53
C ASP A 124 11.12 -15.20 -10.01
N PHE A 125 9.84 -14.84 -9.95
CA PHE A 125 8.78 -15.71 -9.40
C PHE A 125 7.85 -16.27 -10.48
N GLY A 126 8.20 -16.13 -11.76
CA GLY A 126 7.46 -16.75 -12.85
C GLY A 126 6.04 -16.24 -13.06
N LEU A 127 5.67 -15.07 -12.51
CA LEU A 127 4.36 -14.46 -12.79
C LEU A 127 4.20 -14.16 -14.29
N GLY A 128 5.30 -13.90 -15.00
CA GLY A 128 5.31 -13.70 -16.45
C GLY A 128 5.11 -14.97 -17.30
N HIS A 129 5.22 -16.17 -16.71
CA HIS A 129 5.18 -17.45 -17.44
C HIS A 129 3.77 -18.05 -17.59
N TYR A 130 2.72 -17.29 -17.29
CA TYR A 130 1.36 -17.78 -17.46
C TYR A 130 0.92 -17.73 -18.93
N GLU A 131 0.73 -18.90 -19.54
CA GLU A 131 0.31 -19.03 -20.96
C GLU A 131 -1.18 -19.39 -21.14
N GLY A 132 -1.91 -19.58 -20.04
CA GLY A 132 -3.33 -19.92 -20.09
C GLY A 132 -4.23 -18.70 -20.38
N ARG A 133 -5.54 -18.96 -20.58
CA ARG A 133 -6.55 -17.92 -20.87
C ARG A 133 -7.69 -17.86 -19.86
N GLY A 134 -7.68 -18.73 -18.85
CA GLY A 134 -8.78 -18.88 -17.90
C GLY A 134 -8.51 -18.12 -16.61
N TRP A 135 -9.48 -17.33 -16.14
CA TRP A 135 -9.38 -16.61 -14.86
C TRP A 135 -8.97 -17.51 -13.70
N ARG A 136 -9.59 -18.69 -13.60
CA ARG A 136 -9.25 -19.70 -12.59
C ARG A 136 -7.81 -20.21 -12.73
N GLY A 137 -7.34 -20.43 -13.97
CA GLY A 137 -5.96 -20.86 -14.23
C GLY A 137 -4.95 -19.78 -13.85
N PHE A 138 -5.24 -18.53 -14.19
CA PHE A 138 -4.44 -17.37 -13.82
C PHE A 138 -4.30 -17.24 -12.30
N HIS A 139 -5.40 -17.43 -11.55
CA HIS A 139 -5.37 -17.43 -10.09
C HIS A 139 -4.53 -18.57 -9.52
N HIS A 140 -4.70 -19.80 -10.03
CA HIS A 140 -3.88 -20.95 -9.58
C HIS A 140 -2.39 -20.75 -9.84
N HIS A 141 -2.03 -20.07 -10.93
CA HIS A 141 -0.64 -19.70 -11.24
C HIS A 141 -0.13 -18.58 -10.32
N THR A 142 -0.92 -17.53 -10.14
CA THR A 142 -0.50 -16.31 -9.44
C THR A 142 -0.39 -16.49 -7.93
N SER A 143 -1.28 -17.27 -7.31
CA SER A 143 -1.30 -17.47 -5.86
C SER A 143 0.02 -17.99 -5.26
N PRO A 144 0.65 -19.07 -5.77
CA PRO A 144 1.93 -19.53 -5.25
C PRO A 144 3.05 -18.52 -5.49
N ASN A 145 3.07 -17.82 -6.63
CA ASN A 145 4.11 -16.81 -6.93
C ASN A 145 4.07 -15.64 -5.93
N ILE A 146 2.87 -15.10 -5.65
CA ILE A 146 2.69 -14.03 -4.65
C ILE A 146 3.06 -14.54 -3.24
N THR A 147 2.72 -15.80 -2.92
CA THR A 147 3.02 -16.39 -1.62
C THR A 147 4.53 -16.56 -1.41
N ALA A 148 5.23 -17.07 -2.42
CA ALA A 148 6.68 -17.22 -2.40
C ALA A 148 7.38 -15.85 -2.29
N TYR A 149 6.89 -14.84 -3.02
CA TYR A 149 7.39 -13.47 -2.91
C TYR A 149 7.21 -12.91 -1.50
N GLY A 150 6.01 -13.02 -0.94
CA GLY A 150 5.71 -12.55 0.43
C GLY A 150 6.58 -13.24 1.48
N PHE A 151 6.82 -14.55 1.34
CA PHE A 151 7.74 -15.29 2.21
C PHE A 151 9.16 -14.71 2.14
N LEU A 152 9.74 -14.60 0.93
CA LEU A 152 11.11 -14.10 0.78
C LEU A 152 11.27 -12.64 1.24
N MET A 153 10.27 -11.79 1.03
CA MET A 153 10.30 -10.42 1.56
C MET A 153 10.24 -10.39 3.07
N THR A 154 9.46 -11.29 3.69
CA THR A 154 9.38 -11.40 5.15
C THR A 154 10.73 -11.83 5.73
N GLU A 155 11.38 -12.84 5.15
CA GLU A 155 12.72 -13.29 5.57
C GLU A 155 13.76 -12.17 5.46
N ARG A 156 13.77 -11.41 4.36
CA ARG A 156 14.66 -10.25 4.20
C ARG A 156 14.44 -9.21 5.30
N LEU A 157 13.18 -8.88 5.60
CA LEU A 157 12.85 -7.89 6.63
C LEU A 157 13.21 -8.36 8.04
N ILE A 158 13.10 -9.66 8.33
CA ILE A 158 13.52 -10.25 9.60
C ILE A 158 15.04 -10.11 9.74
N ALA A 159 15.79 -10.49 8.70
CA ALA A 159 17.24 -10.40 8.72
C ALA A 159 17.78 -8.96 8.86
N GLU A 160 17.15 -8.00 8.16
CA GLU A 160 17.50 -6.58 8.29
C GLU A 160 17.28 -6.05 9.72
N LYS A 161 16.22 -6.49 10.41
CA LYS A 161 15.93 -6.09 11.80
C LYS A 161 16.91 -6.68 12.81
N SER A 162 17.48 -7.84 12.53
CA SER A 162 18.43 -8.52 13.43
C SER A 162 19.86 -7.95 13.37
N GLY A 163 20.11 -6.89 12.60
CA GLY A 163 21.42 -6.21 12.55
C GLY A 163 22.57 -7.06 11.96
N GLY A 164 22.26 -8.21 11.37
CA GLY A 164 23.23 -9.13 10.79
C GLY A 164 23.57 -8.76 9.35
N GLY A 165 24.86 -8.68 9.05
CA GLY A 165 25.39 -8.36 7.72
C GLY A 165 24.93 -9.31 6.61
N LYS A 166 25.20 -8.89 5.37
CA LYS A 166 25.01 -9.61 4.08
C LYS A 166 24.61 -11.08 4.27
N ILE A 167 23.33 -11.38 4.09
CA ILE A 167 22.92 -12.76 3.80
C ILE A 167 23.44 -13.03 2.39
N ASN A 168 24.62 -13.65 2.31
CA ASN A 168 24.97 -14.39 1.12
C ASN A 168 23.84 -15.41 0.90
N PHE A 169 23.52 -15.65 -0.37
CA PHE A 169 22.54 -16.62 -0.86
C PHE A 169 22.86 -18.09 -0.47
N SER A 170 23.43 -18.32 0.71
CA SER A 170 23.79 -19.63 1.23
C SER A 170 22.53 -20.28 1.83
N GLU A 171 21.97 -21.17 1.03
CA GLU A 171 21.19 -22.34 1.43
C GLU A 171 19.93 -22.04 2.25
N CYS A 172 18.87 -21.65 1.55
CA CYS A 172 17.54 -22.12 1.93
C CYS A 172 17.57 -23.65 1.83
N GLN A 173 17.82 -24.34 2.96
CA GLN A 173 17.71 -25.80 3.01
C GLN A 173 16.26 -26.16 2.68
N MET A 174 16.07 -26.63 1.46
CA MET A 174 14.83 -27.27 1.06
C MET A 174 14.64 -28.46 1.99
N PRO A 175 13.49 -28.59 2.68
CA PRO A 175 13.22 -29.78 3.47
C PRO A 175 13.31 -30.98 2.53
N THR A 176 14.29 -31.85 2.78
CA THR A 176 14.50 -33.08 2.02
C THR A 176 13.29 -33.97 2.21
N VAL A 177 12.69 -34.38 1.10
CA VAL A 177 11.66 -35.41 1.10
C VAL A 177 12.35 -36.73 1.45
N PRO A 178 11.85 -37.50 2.43
CA PRO A 178 12.42 -38.80 2.79
C PRO A 178 12.57 -39.74 1.58
N ASP A 179 13.65 -40.53 1.53
CA ASP A 179 13.97 -41.44 0.40
C ASP A 179 12.90 -42.52 0.16
N ASP A 180 12.02 -42.78 1.14
CA ASP A 180 10.91 -43.73 1.07
C ASP A 180 9.59 -43.10 0.58
N TYR A 181 9.59 -41.82 0.20
CA TYR A 181 8.43 -41.14 -0.36
C TYR A 181 8.04 -41.71 -1.73
N ARG A 182 7.07 -42.63 -1.73
CA ARG A 182 6.40 -43.07 -2.95
C ARG A 182 5.21 -42.14 -3.25
N PRO A 183 5.15 -41.48 -4.42
CA PRO A 183 3.96 -40.75 -4.80
C PRO A 183 2.82 -41.75 -5.00
N GLU A 184 1.83 -41.75 -4.11
CA GLU A 184 0.64 -42.57 -4.29
C GLU A 184 -0.04 -42.21 -5.62
N ALA A 185 -0.45 -43.24 -6.36
CA ALA A 185 -1.15 -43.09 -7.62
C ALA A 185 -2.36 -42.16 -7.45
N VAL A 186 -2.50 -41.23 -8.39
CA VAL A 186 -3.56 -40.20 -8.39
C VAL A 186 -4.93 -40.88 -8.45
N LEU A 187 -5.52 -41.14 -7.28
CA LEU A 187 -6.91 -41.54 -7.18
C LEU A 187 -7.79 -40.36 -7.57
N ARG A 188 -8.62 -40.61 -8.59
CA ARG A 188 -9.61 -39.69 -9.14
C ARG A 188 -10.40 -39.01 -8.02
N ALA A 189 -10.46 -37.68 -8.05
CA ALA A 189 -10.95 -36.86 -6.96
C ALA A 189 -12.38 -37.20 -6.50
N GLN A 190 -12.51 -37.81 -5.33
CA GLN A 190 -13.73 -37.70 -4.52
C GLN A 190 -13.76 -36.33 -3.83
N ARG A 191 -14.96 -35.75 -3.75
CA ARG A 191 -15.19 -34.41 -3.21
C ARG A 191 -14.88 -34.38 -1.72
N HIS A 192 -13.86 -33.57 -1.39
CA HIS A 192 -13.49 -33.09 -0.06
C HIS A 192 -12.82 -34.09 0.90
N VAL A 193 -11.49 -34.21 0.79
CA VAL A 193 -10.63 -34.87 1.78
C VAL A 193 -10.10 -33.83 2.77
N LYS A 194 -10.23 -34.10 4.07
CA LYS A 194 -9.84 -33.20 5.19
C LYS A 194 -8.36 -32.77 5.17
N ASN A 195 -7.53 -33.51 4.43
CA ASN A 195 -6.10 -33.30 4.25
C ASN A 195 -5.74 -32.96 2.79
N SER A 196 -6.71 -32.54 1.97
CA SER A 196 -6.42 -32.13 0.58
C SER A 196 -5.46 -30.94 0.55
N ILE A 197 -4.65 -30.85 -0.50
CA ILE A 197 -3.73 -29.72 -0.72
C ILE A 197 -4.48 -28.37 -0.60
N THR A 198 -5.73 -28.29 -1.07
CA THR A 198 -6.57 -27.09 -0.94
C THR A 198 -6.93 -26.78 0.52
N THR A 199 -7.28 -27.79 1.31
CA THR A 199 -7.61 -27.64 2.74
C THR A 199 -6.37 -27.29 3.56
N LEU A 200 -5.22 -27.89 3.24
CA LEU A 200 -3.94 -27.57 3.86
C LEU A 200 -3.48 -26.16 3.50
N ARG A 201 -3.58 -25.75 2.23
CA ARG A 201 -3.33 -24.38 1.77
C ARG A 201 -4.24 -23.36 2.47
N HIS A 202 -5.53 -23.67 2.61
CA HIS A 202 -6.47 -22.80 3.31
C HIS A 202 -6.14 -22.67 4.81
N ARG A 203 -5.76 -23.77 5.47
CA ARG A 203 -5.34 -23.77 6.87
C ARG A 203 -4.00 -23.06 7.09
N LEU A 204 -3.03 -23.25 6.19
CA LEU A 204 -1.74 -22.54 6.21
C LEU A 204 -1.94 -21.04 5.97
N ALA A 205 -2.76 -20.65 5.00
CA ALA A 205 -3.12 -19.26 4.77
C ALA A 205 -3.79 -18.65 6.02
N HIS A 206 -4.74 -19.37 6.65
CA HIS A 206 -5.35 -18.92 7.91
C HIS A 206 -4.35 -18.82 9.06
N LYS A 207 -3.41 -19.78 9.20
CA LYS A 207 -2.38 -19.74 10.24
C LYS A 207 -1.39 -18.60 10.02
N LEU A 208 -0.97 -18.35 8.78
CA LEU A 208 -0.12 -17.22 8.41
C LEU A 208 -0.84 -15.89 8.70
N ILE A 209 -2.10 -15.74 8.26
CA ILE A 209 -2.94 -14.56 8.55
C ILE A 209 -3.12 -14.35 10.06
N ALA A 210 -3.27 -15.43 10.85
CA ALA A 210 -3.38 -15.35 12.30
C ALA A 210 -2.06 -15.05 13.03
N GLN A 211 -0.91 -15.39 12.42
CA GLN A 211 0.43 -15.01 12.91
C GLN A 211 0.79 -13.56 12.60
N PHE A 212 0.13 -12.93 11.61
CA PHE A 212 0.15 -11.49 11.42
C PHE A 212 -0.73 -10.78 12.46
N VAL A 213 -0.39 -10.92 13.75
CA VAL A 213 -0.86 -10.01 14.79
C VAL A 213 -0.23 -8.65 14.52
N GLN A 214 -1.10 -7.72 14.11
CA GLN A 214 -1.04 -6.27 14.24
C GLN A 214 0.36 -5.65 14.38
N CYS A 215 0.81 -5.01 13.29
CA CYS A 215 1.82 -3.96 13.31
C CYS A 215 1.59 -3.05 14.54
N PRO A 216 2.59 -2.80 15.41
CA PRO A 216 2.50 -1.81 16.50
C PRO A 216 2.21 -0.37 16.00
N CYS A 217 2.23 -0.21 14.68
CA CYS A 217 2.00 0.99 13.88
C CYS A 217 0.51 1.38 13.81
N TYR A 218 -0.40 0.45 14.09
CA TYR A 218 -1.84 0.70 14.09
C TYR A 218 -2.40 0.38 15.49
N GLY A 219 -2.75 1.43 16.22
CA GLY A 219 -3.42 1.34 17.51
C GLY A 219 -4.64 0.40 17.45
N SER A 220 -4.80 -0.36 18.52
CA SER A 220 -5.84 -1.35 18.74
C SER A 220 -7.24 -0.84 18.38
N VAL A 221 -7.78 -1.29 17.25
CA VAL A 221 -9.24 -1.33 17.05
C VAL A 221 -9.64 -2.79 17.12
N GLY A 222 -10.11 -3.19 18.29
CA GLY A 222 -10.66 -4.51 18.52
C GLY A 222 -11.87 -4.72 17.61
N THR A 223 -11.86 -5.81 16.85
CA THR A 223 -13.08 -6.33 16.25
C THR A 223 -13.11 -7.83 16.49
N ARG A 224 -13.85 -8.23 17.53
CA ARG A 224 -14.32 -9.60 17.70
C ARG A 224 -15.27 -9.90 16.55
N LEU A 225 -14.88 -10.79 15.64
CA LEU A 225 -15.83 -11.50 14.80
C LEU A 225 -16.23 -12.77 15.57
N ARG A 226 -17.47 -12.81 16.07
CA ARG A 226 -18.14 -14.07 16.38
C ARG A 226 -18.58 -14.70 15.04
N LEU A 227 -18.53 -16.03 15.04
CA LEU A 227 -18.88 -16.98 13.98
C LEU A 227 -20.14 -16.60 13.20
#